data_AF-A0A2U1KRS9-F1
#
_entry.id   AF-A0A2U1KRS9-F1
#
_cell.length_a   1.000
_cell.length_b   1.000
_cell.length_c   1.000
_cell.angle_alpha   90.00
_cell.angle_beta   90.00
_cell.angle_gamma   90.00
#
_symmetry.space_group_name_H-M   'P 1'
#
loop_
_entity.id
_entity.type
_entity.pdbx_description
1 polymer ?
#
loop_
_entity_poly.entity_id
_entity_poly.type
_entity_poly.pdbx_seq_one_letter_code
_entity_poly.pdbx_strand_id
1 'polypeptide(L)' 'MGVEAKKFGELLMSSGVVSNEDICWATFHGGYDFGYLIKLLTGKNLAETQEGFFESMNVFFPRVYDIKHIISSRS' A
#
# COMPACT_ATOMS: atom_id res chain seq x y z
N MET A 1 -22.42 12.65 5.08
CA MET A 1 -21.84 12.35 3.75
C MET A 1 -20.40 11.92 3.96
N GLY A 2 -19.95 10.84 3.32
CA GLY A 2 -18.59 10.31 3.45
C GLY A 2 -17.73 10.59 2.22
N VAL A 3 -16.42 10.33 2.33
CA VAL A 3 -15.50 10.38 1.19
C VAL A 3 -15.79 9.22 0.24
N GLU A 4 -16.00 9.52 -1.04
CA GLU A 4 -16.17 8.49 -2.06
C GLU A 4 -14.82 7.79 -2.34
N ALA A 5 -14.77 6.48 -2.12
CA ALA A 5 -13.55 5.70 -2.27
C ALA A 5 -12.91 5.87 -3.66
N LYS A 6 -13.71 5.83 -4.73
CA LYS A 6 -13.20 6.02 -6.09
C LYS A 6 -12.52 7.38 -6.25
N LYS A 7 -13.16 8.45 -5.79
CA LYS A 7 -12.60 9.81 -5.88
C LYS A 7 -11.32 9.95 -5.07
N PHE A 8 -11.28 9.36 -3.88
CA PHE A 8 -10.06 9.33 -3.07
C PHE A 8 -8.93 8.56 -3.76
N GLY A 9 -9.22 7.40 -4.37
CA GLY A 9 -8.25 6.61 -5.14
C GLY A 9 -7.65 7.38 -6.31
N GLU A 10 -8.46 8.11 -7.08
CA GLU A 10 -7.99 8.96 -8.18
C GLU A 10 -7.03 10.07 -7.71
N LEU A 11 -7.37 10.72 -6.60
CA LEU A 11 -6.54 11.76 -6.00
C LEU A 11 -5.25 11.18 -5.43
N LEU A 12 -5.32 10.02 -4.77
CA LEU A 12 -4.15 9.33 -4.24
C LEU A 12 -3.19 8.94 -5.37
N MET A 13 -3.71 8.36 -6.45
CA MET A 13 -2.93 7.97 -7.63
C MET A 13 -2.19 9.15 -8.28
N SER A 14 -2.85 10.31 -8.36
CA SER A 14 -2.28 11.51 -9.01
C SER A 14 -1.47 12.42 -8.08
N SER A 15 -1.44 12.14 -6.78
CA SER A 15 -0.75 12.98 -5.78
C SER A 15 0.78 12.87 -5.81
N GLY A 16 1.34 11.89 -6.49
CA GLY A 16 2.78 11.62 -6.51
C GLY A 16 3.31 10.88 -5.27
N VAL A 17 2.44 10.42 -4.37
CA VAL A 17 2.84 9.66 -3.16
C VAL A 17 2.90 8.14 -3.37
N VAL A 18 2.23 7.64 -4.40
CA VAL A 18 2.29 6.23 -4.83
C VAL A 18 3.17 6.12 -6.07
N SER A 19 3.78 4.95 -6.27
CA SER A 19 4.73 4.67 -7.35
C SER A 19 5.88 5.68 -7.41
N ASN A 20 6.33 6.16 -6.25
CA ASN A 20 7.40 7.13 -6.11
C ASN A 20 8.50 6.59 -5.18
N GLU A 21 9.72 6.45 -5.70
CA GLU A 21 10.88 5.93 -4.97
C GLU A 21 11.48 6.93 -3.96
N ASP A 22 11.16 8.22 -4.09
CA ASP A 22 11.59 9.25 -3.13
C ASP A 22 10.74 9.23 -1.85
N ILE A 23 9.54 8.64 -1.92
CA ILE A 23 8.60 8.55 -0.79
C ILE A 23 8.75 7.22 -0.07
N CYS A 24 8.79 7.29 1.26
CA CYS A 24 8.84 6.11 2.11
C CYS A 24 7.58 6.02 2.98
N TRP A 25 6.89 4.88 2.89
CA TRP A 25 5.69 4.58 3.64
C TRP A 25 6.05 3.89 4.96
N ALA A 26 5.62 4.44 6.09
CA ALA A 26 5.75 3.80 7.39
C ALA A 26 4.41 3.18 7.80
N THR A 27 4.44 1.94 8.29
CA THR A 27 3.25 1.22 8.74
C THR A 27 3.52 0.45 10.04
N PHE A 28 2.47 -0.11 10.64
CA PHE A 28 2.55 -1.01 11.78
C PHE A 28 1.61 -2.19 11.54
N HIS A 29 2.15 -3.35 11.17
CA HIS A 29 1.36 -4.51 10.74
C HIS A 29 0.49 -4.23 9.51
N GLY A 30 1.10 -3.60 8.50
CA GLY A 30 0.39 -2.92 7.40
C GLY A 30 -0.15 -3.80 6.30
N GLY A 31 -0.07 -5.13 6.41
CA GLY A 31 -0.46 -6.04 5.33
C GLY A 31 -1.90 -5.82 4.85
N TYR A 32 -2.83 -5.66 5.79
CA TYR A 32 -4.23 -5.34 5.46
C TYR A 32 -4.40 -3.93 4.89
N ASP A 33 -3.68 -2.95 5.43
CA ASP A 33 -3.75 -1.56 4.99
C ASP A 33 -3.36 -1.43 3.52
N PHE A 34 -2.22 -2.02 3.14
CA PHE A 34 -1.78 -2.04 1.74
C PHE A 34 -2.69 -2.89 0.86
N GLY A 35 -3.29 -3.96 1.39
CA GLY A 35 -4.36 -4.70 0.70
C GLY A 35 -5.53 -3.81 0.31
N TYR A 36 -6.04 -3.00 1.24
CA TYR A 36 -7.13 -2.07 0.94
C TYR A 36 -6.70 -0.97 -0.04
N LEU A 37 -5.50 -0.41 0.10
CA LEU A 37 -5.00 0.62 -0.81
C LEU A 37 -4.76 0.09 -2.23
N ILE A 38 -4.20 -1.12 -2.39
CA ILE A 38 -4.03 -1.73 -3.72
C ILE A 38 -5.39 -1.99 -4.35
N LYS A 39 -6.36 -2.53 -3.60
CA LYS A 39 -7.71 -2.75 -4.11
C LYS A 39 -8.38 -1.44 -4.53
N LEU A 40 -8.19 -0.38 -3.73
CA LEU A 40 -8.69 0.96 -4.02
C LEU A 40 -8.08 1.54 -5.31
N LEU A 41 -6.75 1.46 -5.46
CA LEU A 41 -6.00 2.03 -6.57
C LEU A 41 -6.22 1.27 -7.89
N THR A 42 -6.41 -0.04 -7.81
CA THR A 42 -6.57 -0.90 -9.00
C THR A 42 -8.04 -1.13 -9.39
N GLY A 43 -8.97 -1.02 -8.42
CA GLY A 43 -10.37 -1.42 -8.61
C GLY A 43 -10.56 -2.92 -8.87
N LYS A 44 -9.55 -3.75 -8.61
CA LYS A 44 -9.54 -5.19 -8.88
C LYS A 44 -9.51 -6.02 -7.60
N ASN A 45 -9.77 -7.32 -7.72
CA ASN A 45 -9.46 -8.27 -6.66
C ASN A 45 -7.93 -8.31 -6.44
N LEU A 46 -7.54 -8.57 -5.19
CA LEU A 46 -6.13 -8.77 -4.85
C LEU A 46 -5.58 -10.04 -5.50
N ALA A 47 -4.26 -10.10 -5.65
CA ALA A 47 -3.58 -11.30 -6.10
C ALA A 47 -3.93 -12.49 -5.19
N GLU A 48 -4.09 -13.66 -5.80
CA GLU A 48 -4.39 -14.91 -5.08
C GLU A 48 -3.15 -15.47 -4.37
N THR A 49 -1.96 -15.07 -4.82
CA THR A 49 -0.68 -15.48 -4.27
C THR A 49 -0.03 -14.36 -3.48
N GLN A 50 0.76 -14.74 -2.49
CA GLN A 50 1.54 -13.80 -1.69
C GLN A 50 2.56 -13.07 -2.56
N GLU A 51 3.23 -13.77 -3.47
CA GLU A 51 4.20 -13.21 -4.40
C GLU A 51 3.58 -12.12 -5.27
N GLY A 52 2.41 -12.39 -5.87
CA GLY A 52 1.71 -11.41 -6.71
C GLY A 52 1.20 -10.20 -5.91
N PHE A 53 0.90 -10.39 -4.62
CA PHE A 53 0.59 -9.28 -3.73
C PHE A 53 1.82 -8.39 -3.50
N PHE A 54 3.00 -8.98 -3.24
CA PHE A 54 4.24 -8.23 -3.07
C PHE A 54 4.71 -7.54 -4.35
N GLU A 55 4.51 -8.16 -5.52
CA GLU A 55 4.74 -7.51 -6.82
C GLU A 55 3.87 -6.26 -6.98
N SER A 56 2.58 -6.37 -6.66
CA SER A 56 1.67 -5.22 -6.68
C SER A 56 2.07 -4.15 -5.66
N MET A 57 2.51 -4.55 -4.46
CA MET A 57 3.06 -3.61 -3.47
C MET A 57 4.28 -2.87 -4.02
N ASN A 58 5.23 -3.55 -4.65
CA ASN A 58 6.43 -2.92 -5.17
C ASN A 58 6.12 -1.89 -6.27
N VAL A 59 5.05 -2.09 -7.05
CA VAL A 59 4.61 -1.11 -8.06
C VAL A 59 4.07 0.17 -7.44
N PHE A 60 3.22 0.07 -6.41
CA PHE A 60 2.55 1.24 -5.81
C PHE A 60 3.27 1.83 -4.60
N PHE A 61 4.05 1.04 -3.89
CA PHE A 61 4.70 1.36 -2.62
C PHE A 61 6.13 0.79 -2.59
N PRO A 62 7.05 1.29 -3.44
CA PRO A 62 8.38 0.70 -3.61
C PRO A 62 9.28 0.78 -2.36
N ARG A 63 8.94 1.63 -1.38
CA ARG A 63 9.68 1.78 -0.13
C ARG A 63 8.74 1.78 1.07
N VAL A 64 8.76 0.70 1.84
CA VAL A 64 7.92 0.50 3.03
C VAL A 64 8.77 0.10 4.23
N TYR A 65 8.52 0.73 5.38
CA TYR A 65 8.99 0.29 6.69
C TYR A 65 7.81 -0.17 7.55
N ASP A 66 7.74 -1.46 7.84
CA ASP A 66 6.82 -1.98 8.86
C ASP A 66 7.50 -1.95 10.24
N ILE A 67 7.07 -1.00 11.06
CA ILE A 67 7.61 -0.73 12.39
C ILE A 67 7.47 -1.96 13.29
N LYS A 68 6.39 -2.75 13.17
CA LYS A 68 6.21 -3.96 13.98
C LYS A 68 7.30 -4.98 13.66
N HIS A 69 7.61 -5.20 12.39
CA HIS A 69 8.68 -6.10 11.99
C HIS A 69 10.05 -5.63 12.48
N ILE A 70 10.32 -4.32 12.45
CA ILE A 70 11.59 -3.73 12.92
C ILE A 70 11.75 -3.88 14.44
N ILE A 71 10.68 -3.71 15.21
CA ILE A 71 10.72 -3.82 16.68
C ILE A 71 10.80 -5.29 17.11
N SER A 72 10.05 -6.18 16.44
CA SER A 72 10.04 -7.62 16.77
C SER A 72 11.30 -8.37 16.34
N SER A 73 12.15 -7.81 15.46
CA SER A 73 13.45 -8.40 15.12
C SER A 73 14.57 -8.03 16.10
N ARG A 74 14.26 -7.29 17.19
CA ARG A 74 15.23 -6.84 18.22
C ARG A 74 15.05 -7.52 19.58
N SER A 75 14.22 -8.55 19.65
CA SER A 75 13.96 -9.36 20.86
C SER A 75 14.45 -10.79 20.70
#